data_AF-A0AAD5ELU6-F1
#
_entry.id   AF-A0AAD5ELU6-F1
#
_cell.length_a   1.000
_cell.length_b   1.000
_cell.length_c   1.000
_cell.angle_alpha   90.00
_cell.angle_beta   90.00
_cell.angle_gamma   90.00
#
_symmetry.space_group_name_H-M   'P 1'
#
loop_
_entity.id
_entity.type
_entity.pdbx_description
1 polymer ?
#
loop_
_entity_poly.entity_id
_entity_poly.type
_entity_poly.pdbx_seq_one_letter_code
_entity_poly.pdbx_strand_id
1 'polypeptide(L)'
;MSTEATATAMRPTPATRHLLVTSPRTASNLLVRILNFEGQGARPLKSNGYFWLPSILKRYAVQGKPMFEWTTEEKKEIDEIEQQCFDNLLDYIREAENEGQLVLFKEHALLLNHPFFESEFAHGKGTTIGEPTVLGSGTRSPLNKTVLSDEFLKTFKPTFLIRHPALSLASMYRAARSEVLGRPDKEPSPVERSSIWNRALFDFYEAEHDNWGERPLVLDADDMMTSPELMSKYARLAGLDSDKLRFSWEKASQEELSNMSAMARMMLSSLSASESVNLDKVAGDLDVAKEAAKWRAEFGDEDGSKLESWVRAAMPDYEYMRSKRLKI
;
A
#
# COMPACT_ATOMS: atom_id res chain seq x y z
N MET A 1 31.01 38.85 25.82
CA MET A 1 30.05 39.27 24.77
C MET A 1 30.68 38.87 23.44
N SER A 2 30.16 37.97 22.61
CA SER A 2 28.84 37.36 22.54
C SER A 2 28.92 36.05 21.73
N THR A 3 28.33 35.01 22.32
CA THR A 3 27.43 34.01 21.72
C THR A 3 27.96 33.05 20.64
N GLU A 4 28.33 31.85 21.10
CA GLU A 4 28.18 30.60 20.37
C GLU A 4 26.71 30.40 19.96
N ALA A 5 26.48 30.23 18.66
CA ALA A 5 25.21 29.74 18.14
C ALA A 5 25.18 28.23 18.37
N THR A 6 24.51 27.82 19.45
CA THR A 6 24.09 26.44 19.64
C THR A 6 23.12 26.07 18.53
N ALA A 7 23.59 25.24 17.60
CA ALA A 7 22.72 24.48 16.71
C ALA A 7 21.83 23.61 17.60
N THR A 8 20.59 24.03 17.79
CA THR A 8 19.56 23.24 18.46
C THR A 8 19.33 22.00 17.61
N ALA A 9 20.01 20.90 17.93
CA ALA A 9 19.61 19.58 17.49
C ALA A 9 18.16 19.42 17.94
N MET A 10 17.22 19.46 16.99
CA MET A 10 15.82 19.17 17.25
C MET A 10 15.78 17.81 17.93
N ARG A 11 15.41 17.79 19.21
CA ARG A 11 15.05 16.55 19.89
C ARG A 11 13.96 15.87 19.05
N PRO A 12 14.00 14.56 18.85
CA PRO A 12 12.91 13.88 18.16
C PRO A 12 11.63 14.20 18.90
N THR A 13 10.67 14.81 18.21
CA THR A 13 9.25 14.73 18.56
C THR A 13 8.89 13.26 18.83
N PRO A 14 7.82 12.95 19.61
CA PRO A 14 7.39 11.57 19.86
C PRO A 14 7.51 10.75 18.57
N ALA A 15 8.15 9.57 18.67
CA ALA A 15 8.64 8.80 17.53
C ALA A 15 7.61 8.78 16.41
N THR A 16 7.87 9.56 15.36
CA THR A 16 6.89 9.73 14.30
C THR A 16 6.83 8.45 13.49
N ARG A 17 5.69 7.76 13.52
CA ARG A 17 5.50 6.49 12.80
C ARG A 17 4.86 6.77 11.46
N HIS A 18 5.56 6.50 10.37
CA HIS A 18 5.08 6.73 9.01
C HIS A 18 4.56 5.43 8.40
N LEU A 19 3.31 5.48 7.95
CA LEU A 19 2.66 4.39 7.20
C LEU A 19 2.40 4.86 5.77
N LEU A 20 3.09 4.28 4.79
CA LEU A 20 2.74 4.45 3.39
C LEU A 20 1.63 3.46 3.02
N VAL A 21 0.39 3.94 2.97
CA VAL A 21 -0.77 3.18 2.52
C VAL A 21 -0.79 3.13 1.00
N THR A 22 -0.78 1.94 0.43
CA THR A 22 -0.66 1.75 -1.02
C THR A 22 -1.65 0.71 -1.51
N SER A 23 -1.62 0.39 -2.81
CA SER A 23 -2.29 -0.78 -3.37
C SER A 23 -1.34 -1.54 -4.28
N PRO A 24 -1.61 -2.81 -4.61
CA PRO A 24 -0.80 -3.53 -5.56
C PRO A 24 -0.64 -2.71 -6.85
N ARG A 25 0.58 -2.71 -7.39
CA ARG A 25 0.92 -2.08 -8.68
C ARG A 25 0.77 -0.55 -8.73
N THR A 26 0.75 0.15 -7.59
CA THR A 26 0.74 1.64 -7.52
C THR A 26 2.13 2.30 -7.53
N ALA A 27 3.19 1.59 -7.91
CA ALA A 27 4.58 2.07 -7.87
C ALA A 27 5.15 2.32 -6.46
N SER A 28 4.63 1.64 -5.43
CA SER A 28 5.11 1.76 -4.05
C SER A 28 6.59 1.39 -3.84
N ASN A 29 7.15 0.46 -4.64
CA ASN A 29 8.58 0.14 -4.60
C ASN A 29 9.44 1.31 -5.09
N LEU A 30 8.94 2.05 -6.09
CA LEU A 30 9.60 3.24 -6.60
C LEU A 30 9.53 4.36 -5.55
N LEU A 31 8.40 4.55 -4.87
CA LEU A 31 8.29 5.53 -3.78
C LEU A 31 9.31 5.26 -2.67
N VAL A 32 9.43 4.01 -2.20
CA VAL A 32 10.43 3.62 -1.18
C VAL A 32 11.86 3.91 -1.66
N ARG A 33 12.16 3.63 -2.93
CA ARG A 33 13.47 3.95 -3.53
C ARG A 33 13.72 5.46 -3.56
N ILE A 34 12.73 6.27 -3.95
CA ILE A 34 12.85 7.73 -3.97
C ILE A 34 13.06 8.29 -2.58
N LEU A 35 12.30 7.83 -1.60
CA LEU A 35 12.39 8.30 -0.23
C LEU A 35 13.69 7.87 0.46
N ASN A 36 14.38 6.85 -0.07
CA ASN A 36 15.67 6.37 0.42
C ASN A 36 15.63 6.08 1.93
N PHE A 37 14.74 5.16 2.33
CA PHE A 37 14.44 4.87 3.74
C PHE A 37 15.69 4.69 4.60
N GLU A 38 16.69 3.95 4.11
CA GLU A 38 17.98 3.78 4.79
C GLU A 38 18.69 5.12 5.02
N GLY A 39 18.77 5.98 4.00
CA GLY A 39 19.37 7.31 4.11
C GLY A 39 18.58 8.29 4.99
N GLN A 40 17.31 8.00 5.27
CA GLN A 40 16.48 8.72 6.25
C GLN A 40 16.75 8.25 7.69
N GLY A 41 17.50 7.17 7.89
CA GLY A 41 17.68 6.53 9.20
C GLY A 41 16.48 5.69 9.64
N ALA A 42 15.69 5.17 8.68
CA ALA A 42 14.60 4.26 8.99
C ALA A 42 15.12 2.86 9.34
N ARG A 43 14.39 2.17 10.23
CA ARG A 43 14.67 0.77 10.54
C ARG A 43 14.59 -0.08 9.25
N PRO A 44 15.53 -1.01 9.01
CA PRO A 44 15.49 -1.85 7.82
C PRO A 44 14.18 -2.64 7.70
N LEU A 45 13.59 -2.61 6.50
CA LEU A 45 12.36 -3.33 6.21
C LEU A 45 12.62 -4.82 5.99
N LYS A 46 11.77 -5.67 6.59
CA LYS A 46 11.61 -7.07 6.19
C LYS A 46 10.53 -7.17 5.10
N SER A 47 10.58 -8.19 4.26
CA SER A 47 9.52 -8.49 3.26
C SER A 47 9.10 -7.31 2.37
N ASN A 48 10.05 -6.45 1.95
CA ASN A 48 9.78 -5.22 1.18
C ASN A 48 8.86 -4.21 1.88
N GLY A 49 8.68 -4.34 3.19
CA GLY A 49 7.90 -3.45 4.05
C GLY A 49 6.49 -3.89 4.38
N TYR A 50 6.00 -4.99 3.80
CA TYR A 50 4.64 -5.50 4.02
C TYR A 50 4.60 -6.50 5.17
N PHE A 51 3.93 -6.14 6.26
CA PHE A 51 3.78 -6.99 7.45
C PHE A 51 2.66 -8.01 7.26
N TRP A 52 1.60 -7.68 6.51
CA TRP A 52 0.45 -8.55 6.28
C TRP A 52 0.53 -9.43 5.02
N LEU A 53 1.66 -9.39 4.29
CA LEU A 53 1.87 -10.26 3.13
C LEU A 53 1.78 -11.77 3.47
N PRO A 54 2.15 -12.26 4.66
CA PRO A 54 1.90 -13.66 5.01
C PRO A 54 0.41 -14.02 5.10
N SER A 55 -0.44 -13.11 5.58
CA SER A 55 -1.88 -13.35 5.73
C SER A 55 -2.59 -13.52 4.39
N ILE A 56 -2.23 -12.73 3.36
CA ILE A 56 -2.96 -12.78 2.08
C ILE A 56 -2.90 -14.15 1.39
N LEU A 57 -1.80 -14.89 1.56
CA LEU A 57 -1.68 -16.23 1.01
C LEU A 57 -2.70 -17.21 1.63
N LYS A 58 -2.96 -17.07 2.93
CA LYS A 58 -4.02 -17.83 3.63
C LYS A 58 -5.41 -17.37 3.20
N ARG A 59 -5.61 -16.06 3.04
CA ARG A 59 -6.88 -15.49 2.60
C ARG A 59 -7.26 -15.92 1.17
N TYR A 60 -6.29 -16.10 0.27
CA TYR A 60 -6.57 -16.63 -1.07
C TYR A 60 -7.14 -18.05 -1.06
N ALA A 61 -6.85 -18.87 -0.04
CA ALA A 61 -7.39 -20.22 0.05
C ALA A 61 -8.91 -20.24 0.36
N VAL A 62 -9.43 -19.17 0.98
CA VAL A 62 -10.84 -19.09 1.42
C VAL A 62 -11.66 -18.02 0.71
N GLN A 63 -11.03 -17.17 -0.12
CA GLN A 63 -11.69 -16.02 -0.76
C GLN A 63 -12.89 -16.41 -1.66
N GLY A 64 -12.89 -17.64 -2.20
CA GLY A 64 -13.93 -18.12 -3.12
C GLY A 64 -15.27 -18.44 -2.48
N LYS A 65 -15.34 -18.48 -1.13
CA LYS A 65 -16.56 -18.76 -0.38
C LYS A 65 -16.83 -17.69 0.69
N PRO A 66 -18.10 -17.44 1.03
CA PRO A 66 -18.44 -16.53 2.10
C PRO A 66 -17.89 -17.01 3.46
N MET A 67 -17.61 -16.06 4.36
CA MET A 67 -17.02 -16.34 5.66
C MET A 67 -17.88 -17.30 6.53
N PHE A 68 -19.19 -17.39 6.30
CA PHE A 68 -20.01 -18.38 7.02
C PHE A 68 -19.78 -19.84 6.62
N GLU A 69 -19.11 -20.08 5.50
CA GLU A 69 -18.73 -21.43 5.05
C GLU A 69 -17.29 -21.79 5.46
N TRP A 70 -16.64 -20.95 6.26
CA TRP A 70 -15.31 -21.24 6.77
C TRP A 70 -15.36 -22.31 7.85
N THR A 71 -14.42 -23.25 7.80
CA THR A 71 -14.23 -24.22 8.87
C THR A 71 -13.64 -23.53 10.10
N THR A 72 -13.77 -24.18 11.26
CA THR A 72 -13.12 -23.71 12.49
C THR A 72 -11.61 -23.59 12.31
N GLU A 73 -11.01 -24.54 11.59
CA GLU A 73 -9.57 -24.57 11.28
C GLU A 73 -9.15 -23.42 10.36
N GLU A 74 -9.89 -23.17 9.28
CA GLU A 74 -9.62 -22.05 8.36
C GLU A 74 -9.68 -20.70 9.09
N LYS A 75 -10.72 -20.51 9.91
CA LYS A 75 -10.87 -19.30 10.72
C LYS A 75 -9.70 -19.15 11.71
N LYS A 76 -9.36 -20.22 12.42
CA LYS A 76 -8.26 -20.25 13.38
C LYS A 76 -6.93 -19.91 12.72
N GLU A 77 -6.63 -20.51 11.56
CA GLU A 77 -5.38 -20.23 10.84
C GLU A 77 -5.26 -18.77 10.41
N ILE A 78 -6.39 -18.16 10.01
CA ILE A 78 -6.44 -16.74 9.66
C ILE A 78 -6.24 -15.86 10.90
N ASP A 79 -6.95 -16.14 12.00
CA ASP A 79 -6.79 -15.38 13.24
C ASP A 79 -5.34 -15.45 13.78
N GLU A 80 -4.71 -16.63 13.72
CA GLU A 80 -3.32 -16.85 14.15
C GLU A 80 -2.31 -16.09 13.27
N ILE A 81 -2.47 -16.11 11.94
CA ILE A 81 -1.53 -15.39 11.05
C ILE A 81 -1.71 -13.87 11.16
N GLU A 82 -2.94 -13.38 11.34
CA GLU A 82 -3.25 -11.97 11.57
C GLU A 82 -2.58 -11.47 12.86
N GLN A 83 -2.69 -12.22 13.96
CA GLN A 83 -2.00 -11.92 15.21
C GLN A 83 -0.47 -11.92 15.04
N GLN A 84 0.08 -12.93 14.35
CA GLN A 84 1.51 -13.00 14.08
C GLN A 84 2.03 -11.81 13.26
N CYS A 85 1.26 -11.33 12.27
CA CYS A 85 1.60 -10.15 11.49
C CYS A 85 1.62 -8.89 12.37
N PHE A 86 0.65 -8.77 13.28
CA PHE A 86 0.58 -7.67 14.24
C PHE A 86 1.74 -7.68 15.24
N ASP A 87 2.08 -8.84 15.80
CA ASP A 87 3.22 -8.97 16.73
C ASP A 87 4.53 -8.58 16.05
N ASN A 88 4.73 -8.99 14.79
CA ASN A 88 5.90 -8.59 14.00
C ASN A 88 5.99 -7.07 13.78
N LEU A 89 4.86 -6.39 13.58
CA LEU A 89 4.81 -4.93 13.46
C LEU A 89 5.13 -4.27 14.81
N LEU A 90 4.61 -4.79 15.91
CA LEU A 90 4.92 -4.27 17.25
C LEU A 90 6.41 -4.39 17.58
N ASP A 91 7.03 -5.52 17.26
CA ASP A 91 8.45 -5.71 17.46
C ASP A 91 9.27 -4.75 16.58
N TYR A 92 8.92 -4.58 15.30
CA TYR A 92 9.56 -3.60 14.43
C TYR A 92 9.48 -2.17 15.00
N ILE A 93 8.31 -1.75 15.47
CA ILE A 93 8.11 -0.43 16.07
C ILE A 93 8.95 -0.29 17.34
N ARG A 94 8.87 -1.27 18.25
CA ARG A 94 9.58 -1.23 19.54
C ARG A 94 11.09 -1.14 19.33
N GLU A 95 11.63 -1.96 18.43
CA GLU A 95 13.06 -1.96 18.14
C GLU A 95 13.51 -0.64 17.49
N ALA A 96 12.74 -0.11 16.53
CA ALA A 96 13.05 1.17 15.90
C ALA A 96 13.08 2.31 16.94
N GLU A 97 12.07 2.37 17.80
CA GLU A 97 11.95 3.40 18.84
C GLU A 97 13.08 3.28 19.88
N ASN A 98 13.43 2.07 20.30
CA ASN A 98 14.53 1.82 21.23
C ASN A 98 15.90 2.22 20.66
N GLU A 99 16.10 2.04 19.36
CA GLU A 99 17.34 2.37 18.67
C GLU A 99 17.37 3.81 18.10
N GLY A 100 16.29 4.59 18.29
CA GLY A 100 16.18 5.95 17.77
C GLY A 100 16.06 6.04 16.24
N GLN A 101 15.65 4.97 15.58
CA GLN A 101 15.42 4.89 14.15
C GLN A 101 14.00 5.37 13.78
N LEU A 102 13.81 5.81 12.54
CA LEU A 102 12.46 6.13 12.05
C LEU A 102 11.65 4.85 11.84
N VAL A 103 10.42 4.86 12.35
CA VAL A 103 9.38 3.89 11.96
C VAL A 103 8.82 4.35 10.63
N LEU A 104 9.26 3.76 9.53
CA LEU A 104 8.79 4.09 8.19
C LEU A 104 8.63 2.81 7.37
N PHE A 105 7.39 2.46 7.04
CA PHE A 105 7.06 1.23 6.31
C PHE A 105 5.89 1.46 5.36
N LYS A 106 5.56 0.46 4.55
CA LYS A 106 4.43 0.53 3.62
C LYS A 106 3.54 -0.68 3.76
N GLU A 107 2.25 -0.47 3.59
CA GLU A 107 1.29 -1.58 3.56
C GLU A 107 0.34 -1.38 2.38
N HIS A 108 -0.19 -2.46 1.83
CA HIS A 108 -1.34 -2.32 0.94
C HIS A 108 -2.60 -2.18 1.79
N ALA A 109 -3.48 -1.22 1.49
CA ALA A 109 -4.73 -1.04 2.23
C ALA A 109 -5.53 -2.35 2.32
N LEU A 110 -5.57 -3.12 1.23
CA LEU A 110 -6.24 -4.41 1.20
C LEU A 110 -5.66 -5.46 2.16
N LEU A 111 -4.35 -5.40 2.43
CA LEU A 111 -3.69 -6.35 3.33
C LEU A 111 -4.10 -6.12 4.78
N LEU A 112 -4.51 -4.90 5.12
CA LEU A 112 -5.00 -4.54 6.45
C LEU A 112 -6.49 -4.81 6.61
N ASN A 113 -7.26 -5.05 5.55
CA ASN A 113 -8.71 -5.25 5.66
C ASN A 113 -9.04 -6.41 6.59
N HIS A 114 -10.05 -6.25 7.43
CA HIS A 114 -10.60 -7.36 8.20
C HIS A 114 -11.38 -8.31 7.27
N PRO A 115 -11.17 -9.64 7.33
CA PRO A 115 -11.82 -10.57 6.40
C PRO A 115 -13.35 -10.54 6.41
N PHE A 116 -13.95 -10.21 7.54
CA PHE A 116 -15.40 -9.90 7.64
C PHE A 116 -15.86 -8.90 6.57
N PHE A 117 -15.20 -7.74 6.46
CA PHE A 117 -15.63 -6.70 5.52
C PHE A 117 -15.34 -7.07 4.07
N GLU A 118 -14.30 -7.87 3.83
CA GLU A 118 -14.05 -8.41 2.50
C GLU A 118 -15.11 -9.42 2.08
N SER A 119 -15.53 -10.30 2.99
CA SER A 119 -16.61 -11.25 2.71
C SER A 119 -17.91 -10.51 2.40
N GLU A 120 -18.27 -9.50 3.19
CA GLU A 120 -19.47 -8.68 2.90
C GLU A 120 -19.36 -7.97 1.56
N PHE A 121 -18.17 -7.46 1.22
CA PHE A 121 -17.94 -6.77 -0.05
C PHE A 121 -18.01 -7.72 -1.26
N ALA A 122 -17.40 -8.90 -1.15
CA ALA A 122 -17.31 -9.86 -2.26
C ALA A 122 -18.60 -10.66 -2.47
N HIS A 123 -19.28 -11.03 -1.37
CA HIS A 123 -20.38 -11.99 -1.37
C HIS A 123 -21.73 -11.37 -0.97
N GLY A 124 -21.74 -10.15 -0.44
CA GLY A 124 -22.95 -9.43 0.01
C GLY A 124 -23.17 -9.48 1.52
N LYS A 125 -24.17 -8.73 2.02
CA LYS A 125 -24.50 -8.67 3.45
C LYS A 125 -25.00 -10.02 3.97
N GLY A 126 -24.68 -10.32 5.24
CA GLY A 126 -25.07 -11.58 5.88
C GLY A 126 -24.20 -12.78 5.50
N THR A 127 -23.05 -12.53 4.87
CA THR A 127 -22.11 -13.58 4.43
C THR A 127 -21.02 -13.89 5.46
N THR A 128 -21.19 -13.43 6.70
CA THR A 128 -20.21 -13.48 7.78
C THR A 128 -20.73 -14.21 9.01
N ILE A 129 -19.83 -14.55 9.95
CA ILE A 129 -20.17 -15.13 11.25
C ILE A 129 -19.59 -14.27 12.38
N GLY A 130 -20.45 -13.91 13.34
CA GLY A 130 -20.07 -13.15 14.52
C GLY A 130 -19.77 -11.69 14.21
N GLU A 131 -19.10 -11.03 15.14
CA GLU A 131 -18.64 -9.64 14.99
C GLU A 131 -17.16 -9.61 14.59
N PRO A 132 -16.71 -8.59 13.83
CA PRO A 132 -15.32 -8.50 13.42
C PRO A 132 -14.43 -8.18 14.63
N THR A 133 -13.39 -8.99 14.86
CA THR A 133 -12.42 -8.82 15.95
C THR A 133 -11.46 -7.68 15.64
N VAL A 134 -10.74 -7.17 16.65
CA VAL A 134 -9.80 -6.05 16.48
C VAL A 134 -8.44 -6.39 17.11
N LEU A 135 -7.37 -6.08 16.38
CA LEU A 135 -5.99 -6.20 16.82
C LEU A 135 -5.50 -4.87 17.37
N GLY A 136 -4.80 -4.94 18.50
CA GLY A 136 -4.50 -3.76 19.32
C GLY A 136 -5.62 -3.46 20.32
N SER A 137 -5.28 -2.72 21.36
CA SER A 137 -6.25 -2.30 22.37
C SER A 137 -7.15 -1.20 21.80
N GLY A 138 -8.45 -1.28 22.08
CA GLY A 138 -9.40 -0.20 21.83
C GLY A 138 -10.58 -0.61 20.94
N THR A 139 -11.02 0.30 20.08
CA THR A 139 -12.31 0.25 19.37
C THR A 139 -12.13 0.23 17.85
N ARG A 140 -13.24 -0.02 17.14
CA ARG A 140 -13.33 0.10 15.67
C ARG A 140 -14.52 0.98 15.31
N SER A 141 -14.26 2.14 14.72
CA SER A 141 -15.30 3.00 14.16
C SER A 141 -15.86 2.44 12.84
N PRO A 142 -17.05 2.86 12.40
CA PRO A 142 -17.67 2.37 11.16
C PRO A 142 -16.82 2.54 9.90
N LEU A 143 -15.94 3.56 9.84
CA LEU A 143 -15.05 3.82 8.71
C LEU A 143 -13.81 2.92 8.72
N ASN A 144 -13.38 2.45 9.89
CA ASN A 144 -12.26 1.53 10.00
C ASN A 144 -12.67 0.12 9.55
N LYS A 145 -12.24 -0.25 8.34
CA LYS A 145 -12.41 -1.60 7.77
C LYS A 145 -11.21 -2.51 7.99
N THR A 146 -10.21 -2.06 8.76
CA THR A 146 -8.97 -2.80 8.96
C THR A 146 -9.07 -3.76 10.14
N VAL A 147 -8.14 -4.70 10.25
CA VAL A 147 -7.96 -5.55 11.42
C VAL A 147 -7.47 -4.78 12.66
N LEU A 148 -6.89 -3.58 12.48
CA LEU A 148 -6.28 -2.78 13.54
C LEU A 148 -7.33 -1.93 14.28
N SER A 149 -7.09 -1.64 15.56
CA SER A 149 -7.91 -0.69 16.33
C SER A 149 -7.71 0.75 15.86
N ASP A 150 -8.73 1.58 16.07
CA ASP A 150 -8.68 3.00 15.76
C ASP A 150 -7.50 3.68 16.49
N GLU A 151 -7.29 3.32 17.75
CA GLU A 151 -6.23 3.83 18.61
C GLU A 151 -4.85 3.45 18.09
N PHE A 152 -4.68 2.24 17.57
CA PHE A 152 -3.42 1.82 16.98
C PHE A 152 -3.15 2.51 15.65
N LEU A 153 -4.16 2.61 14.77
CA LEU A 153 -4.07 3.35 13.51
C LEU A 153 -3.66 4.81 13.73
N LYS A 154 -4.24 5.46 14.76
CA LYS A 154 -3.93 6.84 15.14
C LYS A 154 -2.48 7.06 15.58
N THR A 155 -1.71 6.01 15.85
CA THR A 155 -0.27 6.14 16.13
C THR A 155 0.56 6.42 14.88
N PHE A 156 -0.01 6.26 13.68
CA PHE A 156 0.67 6.49 12.41
C PHE A 156 0.31 7.83 11.77
N LYS A 157 1.27 8.42 11.06
CA LYS A 157 1.09 9.45 10.04
C LYS A 157 0.95 8.78 8.68
N PRO A 158 -0.27 8.65 8.14
CA PRO A 158 -0.49 7.95 6.87
C PRO A 158 -0.14 8.83 5.65
N THR A 159 0.47 8.21 4.65
CA THR A 159 0.53 8.74 3.27
C THR A 159 -0.09 7.72 2.32
N PHE A 160 -1.09 8.12 1.55
CA PHE A 160 -1.73 7.29 0.54
C PHE A 160 -1.04 7.47 -0.81
N LEU A 161 -0.61 6.37 -1.44
CA LEU A 161 -0.12 6.37 -2.82
C LEU A 161 -1.16 5.75 -3.75
N ILE A 162 -1.72 6.58 -4.62
CA ILE A 162 -2.69 6.18 -5.65
C ILE A 162 -2.03 6.12 -7.03
N ARG A 163 -2.65 5.37 -7.94
CA ARG A 163 -2.24 5.30 -9.35
C ARG A 163 -3.46 5.10 -10.22
N HIS A 164 -3.43 5.66 -11.43
CA HIS A 164 -4.49 5.50 -12.40
C HIS A 164 -4.91 4.02 -12.58
N PRO A 165 -6.19 3.65 -12.37
CA PRO A 165 -6.66 2.26 -12.39
C PRO A 165 -6.33 1.51 -13.68
N ALA A 166 -6.35 2.19 -14.83
CA ALA A 166 -5.96 1.60 -16.12
C ALA A 166 -4.56 0.98 -16.11
N LEU A 167 -3.60 1.57 -15.39
CA LEU A 167 -2.24 1.02 -15.29
C LEU A 167 -2.14 -0.05 -14.21
N SER A 168 -2.69 0.21 -13.02
CA SER A 168 -2.57 -0.70 -11.88
C SER A 168 -3.33 -2.00 -12.13
N LEU A 169 -4.58 -1.96 -12.60
CA LEU A 169 -5.40 -3.14 -12.84
C LEU A 169 -4.92 -3.96 -14.04
N ALA A 170 -4.49 -3.34 -15.14
CA ALA A 170 -3.90 -4.08 -16.25
C ALA A 170 -2.61 -4.79 -15.82
N SER A 171 -1.82 -4.16 -14.96
CA SER A 171 -0.62 -4.79 -14.40
C SER A 171 -0.96 -5.92 -13.40
N MET A 172 -2.02 -5.74 -12.61
CA MET A 172 -2.52 -6.74 -11.67
C MET A 172 -3.09 -7.95 -12.40
N TYR A 173 -3.79 -7.73 -13.52
CA TYR A 173 -4.34 -8.79 -14.37
C TYR A 173 -3.26 -9.72 -14.92
N ARG A 174 -2.16 -9.15 -15.43
CA ARG A 174 -0.98 -9.92 -15.85
C ARG A 174 -0.36 -10.69 -14.69
N ALA A 175 -0.30 -10.07 -13.50
CA ALA A 175 0.26 -10.72 -12.32
C ALA A 175 -0.61 -11.90 -11.84
N ALA A 176 -1.94 -11.76 -11.85
CA ALA A 176 -2.87 -12.84 -11.48
C ALA A 176 -2.80 -14.06 -12.41
N ARG A 177 -2.45 -13.85 -13.69
CA ARG A 177 -2.19 -14.93 -14.67
C ARG A 177 -0.81 -15.56 -14.57
N SER A 178 0.08 -14.98 -13.76
CA SER A 178 1.41 -15.52 -13.55
C SER A 178 1.36 -16.74 -12.63
N GLU A 179 2.01 -17.82 -13.04
CA GLU A 179 2.18 -19.03 -12.22
C GLU A 179 2.96 -18.75 -10.92
N VAL A 180 3.67 -17.62 -10.83
CA VAL A 180 4.45 -17.22 -9.65
C VAL A 180 3.58 -16.95 -8.42
N LEU A 181 2.34 -16.48 -8.60
CA LEU A 181 1.44 -16.22 -7.47
C LEU A 181 0.69 -17.47 -6.99
N GLY A 182 0.76 -18.58 -7.75
CA GLY A 182 0.14 -19.87 -7.37
C GLY A 182 -1.36 -19.78 -7.08
N ARG A 183 -2.06 -18.83 -7.73
CA ARG A 183 -3.48 -18.59 -7.47
C ARG A 183 -4.35 -19.62 -8.19
N PRO A 184 -5.42 -20.13 -7.54
CA PRO A 184 -6.38 -21.01 -8.22
C PRO A 184 -7.10 -20.27 -9.34
N ASP A 185 -7.47 -19.01 -9.09
CA ASP A 185 -8.10 -18.13 -10.07
C ASP A 185 -7.05 -17.28 -10.78
N LYS A 186 -7.09 -17.30 -12.12
CA LYS A 186 -6.20 -16.48 -12.97
C LYS A 186 -6.69 -15.04 -13.13
N GLU A 187 -7.60 -14.58 -12.27
CA GLU A 187 -8.14 -13.23 -12.25
C GLU A 187 -7.94 -12.56 -10.89
N PRO A 188 -7.81 -11.22 -10.84
CA PRO A 188 -7.81 -10.48 -9.58
C PRO A 188 -9.16 -10.60 -8.87
N SER A 189 -9.16 -10.74 -7.55
CA SER A 189 -10.40 -10.88 -6.75
C SER A 189 -11.22 -9.56 -6.76
N PRO A 190 -12.52 -9.57 -6.35
CA PRO A 190 -13.28 -8.31 -6.19
C PRO A 190 -12.55 -7.29 -5.32
N VAL A 191 -11.91 -7.74 -4.24
CA VAL A 191 -11.15 -6.91 -3.30
C VAL A 191 -9.97 -6.23 -4.01
N GLU A 192 -9.21 -6.98 -4.79
CA GLU A 192 -8.01 -6.49 -5.49
C GLU A 192 -8.32 -5.52 -6.64
N ARG A 193 -9.52 -5.63 -7.21
CA ARG A 193 -9.98 -4.75 -8.30
C ARG A 193 -10.52 -3.41 -7.80
N SER A 194 -10.72 -3.27 -6.49
CA SER A 194 -11.37 -2.11 -5.89
C SER A 194 -10.38 -1.14 -5.25
N SER A 195 -10.65 0.16 -5.40
CA SER A 195 -9.92 1.23 -4.70
C SER A 195 -10.59 1.65 -3.39
N ILE A 196 -11.76 1.08 -3.07
CA ILE A 196 -12.58 1.46 -1.91
C ILE A 196 -11.84 1.34 -0.59
N TRP A 197 -10.89 0.41 -0.46
CA TRP A 197 -10.15 0.17 0.78
C TRP A 197 -9.22 1.32 1.14
N ASN A 198 -8.54 1.90 0.13
CA ASN A 198 -7.72 3.09 0.32
C ASN A 198 -8.59 4.28 0.71
N ARG A 199 -9.74 4.43 0.04
CA ARG A 199 -10.69 5.50 0.31
C ARG A 199 -11.28 5.38 1.72
N ALA A 200 -11.74 4.20 2.12
CA ALA A 200 -12.33 3.98 3.44
C ALA A 200 -11.32 4.28 4.56
N LEU A 201 -10.07 3.82 4.40
CA LEU A 201 -9.01 4.14 5.36
C LEU A 201 -8.64 5.62 5.33
N PHE A 202 -8.64 6.27 4.16
CA PHE A 202 -8.44 7.72 4.05
C PHE A 202 -9.55 8.49 4.75
N ASP A 203 -10.81 8.15 4.49
CA ASP A 203 -11.99 8.79 5.10
C ASP A 203 -11.99 8.58 6.63
N PHE A 204 -11.51 7.42 7.13
CA PHE A 204 -11.26 7.23 8.56
C PHE A 204 -10.26 8.27 9.11
N TYR A 205 -9.08 8.42 8.50
CA TYR A 205 -8.09 9.40 8.95
C TYR A 205 -8.57 10.85 8.75
N GLU A 206 -9.33 11.14 7.69
CA GLU A 206 -9.93 12.46 7.47
C GLU A 206 -11.02 12.75 8.50
N ALA A 207 -11.81 11.78 8.95
CA ALA A 207 -12.80 12.01 10.00
C ALA A 207 -12.14 12.27 11.37
N GLU A 208 -10.99 11.65 11.62
CA GLU A 208 -10.33 11.68 12.93
C GLU A 208 -9.27 12.78 13.08
N HIS A 209 -8.85 13.44 12.00
CA HIS A 209 -7.72 14.39 12.04
C HIS A 209 -7.95 15.58 12.98
N ASP A 210 -9.15 16.16 12.99
CA ASP A 210 -9.49 17.32 13.83
C ASP A 210 -9.36 17.02 15.32
N ASN A 211 -9.47 15.74 15.71
CA ASN A 211 -9.42 15.33 17.10
C ASN A 211 -7.99 14.97 17.55
N TRP A 212 -7.12 14.48 16.64
CA TRP A 212 -5.92 13.74 17.07
C TRP A 212 -4.66 13.91 16.22
N GLY A 213 -4.64 14.65 15.10
CA GLY A 213 -3.40 14.74 14.32
C GLY A 213 -3.39 15.54 13.01
N GLU A 214 -2.31 15.34 12.26
CA GLU A 214 -2.11 15.93 10.94
C GLU A 214 -2.99 15.23 9.89
N ARG A 215 -3.41 15.98 8.87
CA ARG A 215 -4.21 15.41 7.77
C ARG A 215 -3.43 14.32 7.03
N PRO A 216 -4.10 13.23 6.60
CA PRO A 216 -3.47 12.22 5.74
C PRO A 216 -2.97 12.87 4.45
N LEU A 217 -1.74 12.53 4.04
CA LEU A 217 -1.18 12.97 2.76
C LEU A 217 -1.61 12.02 1.65
N VAL A 218 -1.81 12.54 0.44
CA VAL A 218 -2.11 11.73 -0.74
C VAL A 218 -1.14 12.09 -1.87
N LEU A 219 -0.46 11.09 -2.42
CA LEU A 219 0.42 11.19 -3.59
C LEU A 219 -0.21 10.44 -4.76
N ASP A 220 -0.20 11.06 -5.93
CA ASP A 220 -0.44 10.34 -7.18
C ASP A 220 0.91 9.87 -7.75
N ALA A 221 0.95 8.62 -8.23
CA ALA A 221 2.17 8.04 -8.78
C ALA A 221 2.73 8.83 -9.96
N ASP A 222 1.90 9.44 -10.81
CA ASP A 222 2.37 10.26 -11.93
C ASP A 222 3.04 11.54 -11.43
N ASP A 223 2.44 12.21 -10.44
CA ASP A 223 3.01 13.42 -9.83
C ASP A 223 4.34 13.12 -9.12
N MET A 224 4.41 12.00 -8.39
CA MET A 224 5.63 11.48 -7.76
C MET A 224 6.73 11.23 -8.80
N MET A 225 6.37 10.68 -9.97
CA MET A 225 7.32 10.33 -11.02
C MET A 225 7.82 11.53 -11.82
N THR A 226 6.97 12.53 -12.02
CA THR A 226 7.25 13.66 -12.91
C THR A 226 7.74 14.91 -12.20
N SER A 227 7.53 15.03 -10.89
CA SER A 227 7.87 16.24 -10.12
C SER A 227 8.77 15.93 -8.91
N PRO A 228 10.11 16.01 -9.08
CA PRO A 228 11.04 15.99 -7.96
C PRO A 228 10.74 17.09 -6.92
N GLU A 229 10.28 18.26 -7.37
CA GLU A 229 9.86 19.36 -6.49
C GLU A 229 8.70 18.96 -5.57
N LEU A 230 7.71 18.24 -6.09
CA LEU A 230 6.58 17.75 -5.31
C LEU A 230 7.04 16.73 -4.27
N MET A 231 8.01 15.89 -4.63
CA MET A 231 8.61 14.94 -3.68
C MET A 231 9.43 15.64 -2.59
N SER A 232 10.14 16.72 -2.91
CA SER A 232 10.79 17.56 -1.89
C SER A 232 9.77 18.25 -0.98
N LYS A 233 8.65 18.75 -1.53
CA LYS A 233 7.52 19.30 -0.74
C LYS A 233 6.92 18.23 0.18
N TYR A 234 6.67 17.03 -0.36
CA TYR A 234 6.18 15.89 0.41
C TYR A 234 7.12 15.53 1.55
N ALA A 235 8.43 15.39 1.30
CA ALA A 235 9.40 15.03 2.32
C ALA A 235 9.34 16.01 3.50
N ARG A 236 9.36 17.32 3.23
CA ARG A 236 9.24 18.36 4.26
C ARG A 236 7.93 18.26 5.06
N LEU A 237 6.79 18.06 4.37
CA LEU A 237 5.49 17.92 5.04
C LEU A 237 5.41 16.65 5.89
N ALA A 238 6.01 15.56 5.42
CA ALA A 238 6.06 14.29 6.13
C ALA A 238 7.11 14.29 7.26
N GLY A 239 7.93 15.34 7.42
CA GLY A 239 9.02 15.36 8.40
C GLY A 239 10.23 14.50 8.01
N LEU A 240 10.39 14.21 6.71
CA LEU A 240 11.56 13.54 6.14
C LEU A 240 12.57 14.55 5.58
N ASP A 241 13.82 14.14 5.46
CA ASP A 241 14.88 14.95 4.88
C ASP A 241 14.79 14.96 3.35
N SER A 242 14.50 16.13 2.76
CA SER A 242 14.38 16.29 1.31
C SER A 242 15.71 16.13 0.58
N ASP A 243 16.85 16.31 1.26
CA ASP A 243 18.18 16.18 0.66
C ASP A 243 18.61 14.71 0.57
N LYS A 244 17.89 13.80 1.25
CA LYS A 244 18.11 12.35 1.19
C LYS A 244 17.36 11.66 0.05
N LEU A 245 16.47 12.38 -0.65
CA LEU A 245 15.71 11.82 -1.77
C LEU A 245 16.63 11.37 -2.89
N ARG A 246 16.28 10.26 -3.56
CA ARG A 246 17.07 9.68 -4.66
C ARG A 246 16.24 9.49 -5.92
N PHE A 247 16.64 10.12 -7.01
CA PHE A 247 15.97 9.96 -8.32
C PHE A 247 16.80 9.15 -9.32
N SER A 248 18.02 8.78 -8.93
CA SER A 248 18.91 7.87 -9.64
C SER A 248 19.47 6.81 -8.69
N TRP A 249 19.81 5.65 -9.25
CA TRP A 249 20.36 4.51 -8.54
C TRP A 249 21.06 3.57 -9.53
N GLU A 250 21.78 2.58 -9.00
CA GLU A 250 22.39 1.54 -9.81
C GLU A 250 21.39 0.42 -10.14
N LYS A 251 21.58 -0.21 -11.31
CA LYS A 251 20.85 -1.43 -11.65
C LYS A 251 21.19 -2.53 -10.63
N ALA A 252 20.22 -3.40 -10.36
CA ALA A 252 20.50 -4.58 -9.55
C ALA A 252 21.55 -5.46 -10.24
N SER A 253 22.55 -5.87 -9.47
CA SER A 253 23.57 -6.81 -9.90
C SER A 253 22.96 -8.20 -10.20
N GLN A 254 23.69 -9.03 -10.94
CA GLN A 254 23.27 -10.41 -11.20
C GLN A 254 23.15 -11.22 -9.90
N GLU A 255 24.01 -10.96 -8.92
CA GLU A 255 23.96 -11.59 -7.61
C GLU A 255 22.66 -11.24 -6.88
N GLU A 256 22.32 -9.95 -6.79
CA GLU A 256 21.07 -9.50 -6.17
C GLU A 256 19.84 -10.10 -6.86
N LEU A 257 19.81 -10.12 -8.19
CA LEU A 257 18.72 -10.71 -8.97
C LEU A 257 18.59 -12.23 -8.74
N SER A 258 19.72 -12.93 -8.60
CA SER A 258 19.74 -14.38 -8.37
C SER A 258 19.22 -14.76 -6.98
N ASN A 259 19.45 -13.92 -5.98
CA ASN A 259 18.99 -14.09 -4.60
C ASN A 259 17.52 -13.69 -4.40
N MET A 260 16.91 -12.99 -5.37
CA MET A 260 15.48 -12.65 -5.29
C MET A 260 14.59 -13.87 -5.52
N SER A 261 13.55 -14.00 -4.69
CA SER A 261 12.44 -14.92 -4.94
C SER A 261 11.76 -14.60 -6.27
N ALA A 262 11.06 -15.59 -6.87
CA ALA A 262 10.31 -15.39 -8.10
C ALA A 262 9.29 -14.24 -7.98
N MET A 263 8.62 -14.15 -6.82
CA MET A 263 7.66 -13.08 -6.53
C MET A 263 8.34 -11.71 -6.43
N ALA A 264 9.50 -11.63 -5.76
CA ALA A 264 10.27 -10.39 -5.70
C ALA A 264 10.73 -9.94 -7.09
N ARG A 265 11.24 -10.86 -7.92
CA ARG A 265 11.63 -10.57 -9.31
C ARG A 265 10.46 -10.03 -10.14
N MET A 266 9.27 -10.63 -10.04
CA MET A 266 8.08 -10.14 -10.74
C MET A 266 7.63 -8.75 -10.26
N MET A 267 7.77 -8.44 -8.98
CA MET A 267 7.34 -7.17 -8.39
C MET A 267 8.36 -6.03 -8.56
N LEU A 268 9.65 -6.36 -8.70
CA LEU A 268 10.75 -5.40 -8.78
C LEU A 268 11.40 -5.30 -10.16
N SER A 269 11.06 -6.17 -11.13
CA SER A 269 11.75 -6.30 -12.42
C SER A 269 12.11 -4.97 -13.09
N SER A 270 11.14 -4.06 -13.21
CA SER A 270 11.38 -2.77 -13.86
C SER A 270 12.24 -1.81 -13.04
N LEU A 271 12.13 -1.88 -11.71
CA LEU A 271 12.95 -1.05 -10.82
C LEU A 271 14.40 -1.56 -10.81
N SER A 272 14.59 -2.88 -10.71
CA SER A 272 15.89 -3.55 -10.73
C SER A 272 16.65 -3.34 -12.06
N ALA A 273 15.94 -3.15 -13.17
CA ALA A 273 16.54 -2.89 -14.49
C ALA A 273 16.75 -1.40 -14.81
N SER A 274 16.31 -0.49 -13.93
CA SER A 274 16.35 0.96 -14.16
C SER A 274 17.49 1.62 -13.38
N GLU A 275 17.95 2.77 -13.86
CA GLU A 275 18.93 3.63 -13.18
C GLU A 275 18.31 4.94 -12.67
N SER A 276 17.04 5.16 -12.98
CA SER A 276 16.28 6.35 -12.64
C SER A 276 14.78 6.07 -12.70
N VAL A 277 13.98 7.06 -12.32
CA VAL A 277 12.53 7.05 -12.54
C VAL A 277 12.25 6.82 -14.04
N ASN A 278 11.47 5.77 -14.35
CA ASN A 278 11.09 5.46 -15.72
C ASN A 278 9.81 6.24 -16.09
N LEU A 279 9.97 7.33 -16.86
CA LEU A 279 8.88 8.20 -17.27
C LEU A 279 7.93 7.58 -18.30
N ASP A 280 8.31 6.51 -19.00
CA ASP A 280 7.43 5.77 -19.92
C ASP A 280 6.26 5.07 -19.20
N LYS A 281 6.31 5.02 -17.87
CA LYS A 281 5.29 4.40 -17.01
C LYS A 281 4.29 5.39 -16.40
N VAL A 282 4.43 6.67 -16.71
CA VAL A 282 3.47 7.73 -16.36
C VAL A 282 2.19 7.51 -17.16
N ALA A 283 1.01 7.64 -16.54
CA ALA A 283 -0.26 7.51 -17.24
C ALA A 283 -0.52 8.73 -18.16
N GLY A 284 -0.28 9.94 -17.65
CA GLY A 284 -0.60 11.18 -18.34
C GLY A 284 -2.10 11.32 -18.60
N ASP A 285 -2.45 11.95 -19.72
CA ASP A 285 -3.83 12.08 -20.20
C ASP A 285 -4.28 10.80 -20.91
N LEU A 286 -4.45 9.73 -20.13
CA LEU A 286 -4.80 8.40 -20.60
C LEU A 286 -6.29 8.31 -20.97
N ASP A 287 -6.57 7.81 -22.17
CA ASP A 287 -7.93 7.51 -22.65
C ASP A 287 -8.25 6.02 -22.41
N VAL A 288 -9.19 5.75 -21.50
CA VAL A 288 -9.58 4.39 -21.11
C VAL A 288 -10.11 3.58 -22.30
N ALA A 289 -10.79 4.20 -23.26
CA ALA A 289 -11.29 3.49 -24.44
C ALA A 289 -10.13 3.03 -25.35
N LYS A 290 -9.09 3.85 -25.48
CA LYS A 290 -7.87 3.46 -26.22
C LYS A 290 -7.09 2.36 -25.52
N GLU A 291 -6.97 2.43 -24.19
CA GLU A 291 -6.35 1.35 -23.43
C GLU A 291 -7.17 0.05 -23.52
N ALA A 292 -8.50 0.15 -23.50
CA ALA A 292 -9.36 -1.02 -23.65
C ALA A 292 -9.18 -1.71 -25.01
N ALA A 293 -8.93 -0.97 -26.09
CA ALA A 293 -8.56 -1.57 -27.38
C ALA A 293 -7.25 -2.37 -27.31
N LYS A 294 -6.24 -1.86 -26.56
CA LYS A 294 -4.98 -2.59 -26.33
C LYS A 294 -5.21 -3.85 -25.50
N TRP A 295 -6.04 -3.78 -24.46
CA TRP A 295 -6.36 -4.94 -23.62
C TRP A 295 -7.11 -6.02 -24.38
N ARG A 296 -8.03 -5.66 -25.28
CA ARG A 296 -8.71 -6.63 -26.16
C ARG A 296 -7.73 -7.31 -27.11
N ALA A 297 -6.75 -6.57 -27.64
CA ALA A 297 -5.70 -7.14 -28.48
C ALA A 297 -4.76 -8.07 -27.68
N GLU A 298 -4.45 -7.72 -26.43
CA GLU A 298 -3.52 -8.48 -25.58
C GLU A 298 -4.17 -9.72 -24.94
N PHE A 299 -5.40 -9.59 -24.43
CA PHE A 299 -6.07 -10.62 -23.61
C PHE A 299 -7.26 -11.28 -24.32
N GLY A 300 -7.64 -10.81 -25.50
CA GLY A 300 -8.89 -11.20 -26.16
C GLY A 300 -10.07 -10.32 -25.76
N ASP A 301 -11.14 -10.38 -26.55
CA ASP A 301 -12.26 -9.44 -26.45
C ASP A 301 -13.00 -9.51 -25.11
N GLU A 302 -13.27 -10.73 -24.62
CA GLU A 302 -13.97 -10.96 -23.36
C GLU A 302 -13.18 -10.40 -22.17
N ASP A 303 -11.92 -10.81 -22.05
CA ASP A 303 -11.03 -10.42 -20.95
C ASP A 303 -10.65 -8.93 -21.00
N GLY A 304 -10.44 -8.38 -22.19
CA GLY A 304 -10.24 -6.95 -22.39
C GLY A 304 -11.47 -6.13 -21.97
N SER A 305 -12.68 -6.61 -22.29
CA SER A 305 -13.93 -5.96 -21.89
C SER A 305 -14.18 -6.06 -20.38
N LYS A 306 -13.86 -7.19 -19.75
CA LYS A 306 -13.88 -7.32 -18.28
C LYS A 306 -12.94 -6.30 -17.62
N LEU A 307 -11.69 -6.22 -18.09
CA LEU A 307 -10.70 -5.28 -17.53
C LEU A 307 -11.15 -3.83 -17.69
N GLU A 308 -11.72 -3.46 -18.84
CA GLU A 308 -12.32 -2.14 -19.04
C GLU A 308 -13.43 -1.85 -18.02
N SER A 309 -14.32 -2.81 -17.76
CA SER A 309 -15.38 -2.64 -16.78
C SER A 309 -14.84 -2.38 -15.38
N TRP A 310 -13.78 -3.08 -14.96
CA TRP A 310 -13.17 -2.91 -13.65
C TRP A 310 -12.45 -1.58 -13.50
N VAL A 311 -11.75 -1.15 -14.56
CA VAL A 311 -11.12 0.17 -14.59
C VAL A 311 -12.16 1.27 -14.42
N ARG A 312 -13.25 1.22 -15.20
CA ARG A 312 -14.34 2.19 -15.09
C ARG A 312 -15.01 2.18 -13.71
N ALA A 313 -15.19 1.00 -13.12
CA ALA A 313 -15.75 0.87 -11.77
C ALA A 313 -14.84 1.45 -10.68
N ALA A 314 -13.52 1.40 -10.85
CA ALA A 314 -12.54 1.95 -9.90
C ALA A 314 -12.29 3.46 -10.06
N MET A 315 -12.66 4.06 -11.20
CA MET A 315 -12.41 5.48 -11.49
C MET A 315 -13.00 6.44 -10.45
N PRO A 316 -14.26 6.28 -9.96
CA PRO A 316 -14.83 7.23 -9.02
C PRO A 316 -14.04 7.35 -7.70
N ASP A 317 -13.56 6.23 -7.16
CA ASP A 317 -12.73 6.24 -5.94
C ASP A 317 -11.33 6.81 -6.22
N TYR A 318 -10.75 6.50 -7.39
CA TYR A 318 -9.49 7.09 -7.82
C TYR A 318 -9.60 8.61 -7.96
N GLU A 319 -10.62 9.13 -8.65
CA GLU A 319 -10.84 10.56 -8.86
C GLU A 319 -11.07 11.30 -7.55
N TYR A 320 -11.81 10.70 -6.61
CA TYR A 320 -11.97 11.22 -5.26
C TYR A 320 -10.63 11.36 -4.54
N MET A 321 -9.84 10.30 -4.47
CA MET A 321 -8.51 10.35 -3.84
C MET A 321 -7.58 11.34 -4.56
N ARG A 322 -7.63 11.36 -5.90
CA ARG A 322 -6.84 12.26 -6.74
C ARG A 322 -7.21 13.72 -6.54
N SER A 323 -8.46 14.04 -6.17
CA SER A 323 -8.85 15.41 -5.83
C SER A 323 -8.21 15.89 -4.51
N LYS A 324 -7.84 14.96 -3.63
CA LYS A 324 -7.21 15.21 -2.31
C LYS A 324 -5.67 15.18 -2.37
N ARG A 325 -5.07 14.87 -3.52
CA ARG A 325 -3.62 14.76 -3.68
C ARG A 325 -2.87 16.05 -3.41
N LEU A 326 -1.62 15.91 -2.97
CA LEU A 326 -0.65 16.99 -2.92
C LEU A 326 -0.43 17.55 -4.33
N LYS A 327 -0.42 18.87 -4.44
CA LYS A 327 -0.11 19.60 -5.68
C LYS A 327 1.01 20.59 -5.39
N ILE A 328 1.76 21.01 -6.41
CA ILE A 328 2.66 22.16 -6.30
C ILE A 328 1.83 23.42 -6.09
#